data_AF-A0A6G7BT14-F1
#
_entry.id   AF-A0A6G7BT14-F1
#
_cell.length_a   1.000
_cell.length_b   1.000
_cell.length_c   1.000
_cell.angle_alpha   90.00
_cell.angle_beta   90.00
_cell.angle_gamma   90.00
#
_symmetry.space_group_name_H-M   'P 1'
#
loop_
_entity.id
_entity.type
_entity.pdbx_description
1 polymer ?
#
loop_
_entity_poly.entity_id
_entity_poly.type
_entity_poly.pdbx_seq_one_letter_code
_entity_poly.pdbx_strand_id
1 'polypeptide(L)' 'MGITIVFIAILVLILMLIIRSKLPITQKIAVSIGTILLLFFLLAYLFISGFDSGRTPKKTAEELNQEEKK' A
#
# COMPACT_ATOMS: atom_id res chain seq x y z
N MET A 1 6.16 -9.20 2.31
CA MET A 1 7.31 -8.70 1.53
C MET A 1 7.03 -8.57 0.02
N GLY A 2 6.27 -9.47 -0.63
CA GLY A 2 5.95 -9.33 -2.06
C GLY A 2 5.10 -8.10 -2.42
N ILE A 3 4.08 -7.79 -1.61
CA ILE A 3 3.17 -6.65 -1.85
C ILE A 3 3.90 -5.29 -1.80
N THR A 4 4.87 -5.12 -0.91
CA THR A 4 5.66 -3.89 -0.81
C THR A 4 6.53 -3.68 -2.05
N ILE A 5 7.10 -4.74 -2.62
CA ILE A 5 7.89 -4.67 -3.86
C ILE A 5 7.01 -4.30 -5.05
N VAL A 6 5.82 -4.90 -5.15
CA VAL A 6 4.82 -4.55 -6.18
C VAL A 6 4.42 -3.08 -6.05
N PHE A 7 4.27 -2.58 -4.82
CA PHE A 7 3.96 -1.18 -4.56
C PHE A 7 5.05 -0.23 -5.05
N ILE A 8 6.31 -0.53 -4.75
CA ILE A 8 7.46 0.26 -5.20
C ILE A 8 7.56 0.24 -6.73
N ALA A 9 7.32 -0.91 -7.37
CA ALA A 9 7.35 -1.03 -8.82
C ALA A 9 6.28 -0.16 -9.50
N ILE A 10 5.04 -0.18 -8.98
CA ILE A 10 3.94 0.67 -9.48
C ILE A 10 4.30 2.15 -9.33
N LEU A 11 4.91 2.53 -8.21
CA LEU A 11 5.31 3.90 -7.92
C LEU A 11 6.36 4.41 -8.91
N VAL A 12 7.39 3.61 -9.18
CA VAL A 12 8.42 3.93 -10.19
C VAL A 12 7.82 4.02 -11.59
N LEU A 13 6.85 3.16 -11.93
CA LEU A 13 6.17 3.18 -13.22
C LEU A 13 5.37 4.48 -13.42
N ILE A 14 4.62 4.91 -12.40
CA ILE A 14 3.87 6.16 -12.41
C ILE A 14 4.83 7.35 -12.53
N LEU A 15 5.94 7.35 -11.79
CA LEU A 15 6.96 8.40 -11.87
C LEU A 15 7.55 8.52 -13.28
N MET A 16 7.89 7.38 -13.90
CA MET A 16 8.40 7.34 -15.28
C MET A 16 7.38 7.91 -16.27
N LEU A 17 6.10 7.56 -16.13
CA LEU A 17 5.01 8.07 -16.96
C LEU A 17 4.88 9.59 -16.85
N ILE A 18 4.94 10.15 -15.63
CA ILE A 18 4.87 11.60 -15.40
C ILE A 18 6.06 12.33 -16.03
N ILE A 19 7.27 11.80 -15.87
CA ILE A 19 8.50 12.39 -16.44
C ILE A 19 8.43 12.39 -17.96
N ARG A 20 8.05 11.25 -18.56
CA ARG A 20 7.99 11.07 -20.02
C ARG A 20 6.80 11.80 -20.66
N SER A 21 5.78 12.14 -19.87
CA SER A 21 4.61 12.84 -20.35
C SER A 21 4.95 14.27 -20.78
N LYS A 22 4.43 14.70 -21.94
CA LYS A 22 4.55 16.08 -22.45
C LYS A 22 3.53 17.04 -21.82
N LEU A 23 3.06 16.73 -20.61
CA LEU A 23 2.12 17.58 -19.88
C LEU A 23 2.77 18.94 -19.55
N PRO A 24 2.00 20.03 -19.59
CA PRO A 24 2.43 21.32 -19.09
C PRO A 24 2.84 21.23 -17.61
N ILE A 25 3.82 22.04 -17.22
CA ILE A 25 4.45 21.99 -15.89
C ILE A 25 3.42 22.01 -14.75
N THR A 26 2.38 22.86 -14.89
CA THR A 26 1.30 22.97 -13.91
C THR A 26 0.55 21.66 -13.68
N GLN A 27 0.31 20.89 -14.75
CA GLN A 27 -0.34 19.59 -14.64
C GLN A 27 0.62 18.53 -14.08
N LYS A 28 1.91 18.58 -14.40
CA LYS A 28 2.92 17.70 -13.77
C LYS A 28 2.98 17.90 -12.26
N ILE A 29 2.94 19.15 -11.79
CA ILE A 29 2.93 19.49 -10.37
C ILE A 29 1.65 18.95 -9.71
N ALA A 30 0.48 19.19 -10.30
CA ALA A 30 -0.79 18.69 -9.76
C ALA A 30 -0.81 17.15 -9.67
N VAL A 31 -0.34 16.46 -10.71
CA VAL A 31 -0.27 14.99 -10.72
C VAL A 31 0.76 14.47 -9.72
N SER A 32 1.92 15.12 -9.57
CA SER A 32 2.90 14.77 -8.54
C SER A 32 2.32 14.91 -7.14
N ILE A 33 1.69 16.04 -6.83
CA ILE A 33 1.07 16.30 -5.52
C ILE A 33 -0.02 15.25 -5.24
N GLY A 34 -0.88 14.96 -6.23
CA GLY A 34 -1.91 13.94 -6.11
C GLY A 34 -1.33 12.54 -5.86
N THR A 35 -0.23 12.19 -6.55
CA THR A 35 0.44 10.90 -6.38
C THR A 35 1.05 10.78 -4.98
N ILE A 36 1.69 11.85 -4.48
CA ILE A 36 2.27 11.90 -3.13
C ILE A 36 1.18 11.77 -2.05
N LEU A 37 0.05 12.49 -2.21
CA LEU A 37 -1.08 12.37 -1.30
C LEU A 37 -1.65 10.95 -1.28
N LEU A 38 -1.83 10.33 -2.45
CA LEU A 38 -2.31 8.96 -2.57
C LEU A 38 -1.38 7.97 -1.87
N LEU A 39 -0.06 8.16 -2.02
CA LEU A 39 0.98 7.44 -1.28
C LEU A 39 0.86 7.59 0.23
N PHE A 40 0.62 8.81 0.70
CA PHE A 40 0.48 9.10 2.11
C PHE A 40 -0.73 8.38 2.72
N PHE A 41 -1.89 8.46 2.06
CA PHE A 41 -3.10 7.73 2.48
C PHE A 41 -2.90 6.22 2.48
N LEU A 42 -2.20 5.70 1.48
CA LEU A 42 -1.93 4.28 1.40
C LEU A 42 -0.96 3.80 2.48
N LEU A 43 0.09 4.57 2.77
CA LEU A 43 0.98 4.31 3.90
C LEU A 43 0.20 4.31 5.21
N ALA A 44 -0.69 5.30 5.41
CA ALA A 44 -1.56 5.35 6.59
C ALA A 44 -2.48 4.11 6.67
N TYR A 45 -3.08 3.70 5.54
CA TYR A 45 -3.90 2.48 5.47
C TYR A 45 -3.10 1.22 5.82
N LEU A 46 -1.91 1.05 5.24
CA LEU A 46 -1.03 -0.08 5.56
C LEU A 46 -0.61 -0.08 7.02
N PHE A 47 -0.36 1.10 7.60
CA PHE A 47 -0.01 1.23 9.00
C PHE A 47 -1.17 0.82 9.91
N ILE A 48 -2.39 1.29 9.60
CA ILE A 48 -3.62 0.92 10.34
C ILE A 48 -3.91 -0.58 10.20
N SER A 49 -3.90 -1.12 8.97
CA SER A 49 -4.16 -2.53 8.70
C SER A 49 -3.09 -3.45 9.30
N GLY A 50 -1.82 -3.02 9.29
CA GLY A 50 -0.73 -3.71 9.97
C GLY A 50 -0.86 -3.70 11.48
N PHE A 51 -1.36 -2.60 12.05
CA PHE A 51 -1.62 -2.49 13.49
C PHE A 51 -2.78 -3.40 13.93
N ASP A 52 -3.87 -3.48 13.15
CA ASP A 52 -4.97 -4.41 13.40
C ASP A 52 -4.53 -5.88 13.25
N SER A 53 -3.74 -6.18 12.22
CA SER A 53 -3.18 -7.52 12.00
C SER A 53 -2.23 -7.99 13.11
N GLY A 54 -1.65 -7.06 13.88
CA GLY A 54 -0.86 -7.38 15.08
C GLY A 54 -1.69 -7.55 16.35
N ARG A 55 -2.91 -7.00 16.40
CA ARG A 55 -3.81 -7.08 17.56
C ARG A 55 -4.71 -8.30 17.54
N THR A 56 -5.18 -8.72 16.38
CA THR A 56 -5.79 -10.03 16.19
C THR A 56 -4.70 -10.98 15.71
N PRO A 57 -4.09 -11.80 16.60
CA PRO A 57 -3.29 -12.91 16.10
C PRO A 57 -4.20 -13.68 15.14
N LYS A 58 -3.75 -13.85 13.89
CA LYS A 58 -4.36 -14.81 12.99
C LYS A 58 -4.22 -16.15 13.70
N LYS A 59 -5.26 -16.57 14.45
CA LYS A 59 -5.34 -17.91 14.98
C LYS A 59 -5.10 -18.82 13.79
N THR A 60 -4.02 -19.58 13.84
CA THR A 60 -3.71 -20.53 12.78
C THR A 60 -4.90 -21.49 12.70
N ALA A 61 -5.28 -21.96 11.51
CA ALA A 61 -6.41 -22.90 11.39
C ALA A 61 -6.26 -24.14 12.29
N GLU A 62 -5.03 -24.44 12.73
CA GLU A 62 -4.70 -25.46 13.73
C GLU A 62 -5.13 -25.11 15.17
N GLU A 63 -5.13 -23.83 15.56
CA GLU A 63 -5.56 -23.37 16.90
C GLU A 63 -7.09 -23.34 17.02
N LEU A 64 -7.82 -22.99 15.96
CA LEU A 64 -9.29 -23.04 15.95
C LEU A 64 -9.83 -24.48 16.06
N ASN A 65 -9.18 -25.44 15.38
CA ASN A 65 -9.56 -26.86 15.43
C ASN A 65 -9.31 -27.52 16.80
N GLN A 66 -8.45 -26.95 17.65
CA GLN A 66 -8.20 -27.44 19.00
C GLN A 66 -9.21 -26.91 20.04
N GLU A 67 -9.73 -25.70 19.85
CA GLU A 67 -10.79 -25.15 20.72
C GLU A 67 -12.15 -25.84 20.48
N GLU A 68 -12.45 -26.26 19.25
CA GLU A 68 -13.73 -26.92 18.91
C GLU A 68 -13.82 -28.38 19.39
N LYS A 69 -12.72 -28.96 19.88
CA LYS A 69 -12.63 -30.33 20.42
C LYS A 69 -12.57 -30.42 21.95
N LYS A 70 -12.72 -29.30 22.66
CA LYS A 70 -12.91 -29.26 24.13
C LYS A 70 -14.36 -28.96 24.47
#